data_AF-A0A7S0R9B3-F1
#
_entry.id   AF-A0A7S0R9B3-F1
#
_cell.length_a   1.000
_cell.length_b   1.000
_cell.length_c   1.000
_cell.angle_alpha   90.00
_cell.angle_beta   90.00
_cell.angle_gamma   90.00
#
_symmetry.space_group_name_H-M   'P 1'
#
loop_
_entity.id
_entity.type
_entity.pdbx_description
1 polymer ?
#
loop_
_entity_poly.entity_id
_entity_poly.type
_entity_poly.pdbx_seq_one_letter_code
_entity_poly.pdbx_strand_id
1 'polypeptide(L)'
;AGGDMWQQLGRTLPSREDRELPLMWTDAELEELQDPELAASVQAGAAQAAKSFTDFAAAWDQGPALLDALSQPSAEDFVWALSLVKSRAIGDQLGDEFVAMMVPYAWMANHTFTPACSAAVSADGAAFQVDVFQPTKVPPGAELTVSYGDTRINQVLMENYGFSVEMNPNDFFALDGDLAQLELDKSKFEKVARGILAPKNQEGYMEGITASLPF
;
A
#
# COMPACT_ATOMS: atom_id res chain seq x y z
N ALA A 1 18.71 -9.39 -20.72
CA ALA A 1 19.35 -8.27 -19.99
C ALA A 1 18.70 -8.00 -18.62
N GLY A 2 17.39 -8.18 -18.43
CA GLY A 2 16.74 -7.91 -17.13
C GLY A 2 16.92 -8.96 -16.02
N GLY A 3 17.26 -10.21 -16.35
CA GLY A 3 17.31 -11.30 -15.35
C GLY A 3 18.34 -11.10 -14.23
N ASP A 4 19.53 -10.59 -14.55
CA ASP A 4 20.59 -10.34 -13.56
C ASP A 4 20.22 -9.19 -12.61
N MET A 5 19.62 -8.12 -13.14
CA MET A 5 19.10 -7.00 -12.34
C MET A 5 18.07 -7.48 -11.30
N TRP A 6 17.07 -8.26 -11.71
CA TRP A 6 16.05 -8.78 -10.79
C TRP A 6 16.61 -9.79 -9.78
N GLN A 7 17.64 -10.58 -10.15
CA GLN A 7 18.34 -11.44 -9.19
C GLN A 7 19.09 -10.63 -8.13
N GLN A 8 19.72 -9.51 -8.51
CA GLN A 8 20.41 -8.63 -7.57
C GLN A 8 19.43 -7.90 -6.66
N LEU A 9 18.35 -7.35 -7.23
CA LEU A 9 17.29 -6.68 -6.46
C LEU A 9 16.54 -7.64 -5.55
N GLY A 10 16.30 -8.87 -5.98
CA GLY A 10 15.62 -9.88 -5.17
C GLY A 10 16.32 -10.14 -3.84
N ARG A 11 17.65 -9.96 -3.78
CA ARG A 11 18.44 -10.10 -2.54
C ARG A 11 18.26 -8.94 -1.56
N THR A 12 17.66 -7.83 -2.00
CA THR A 12 17.41 -6.65 -1.17
C THR A 12 15.97 -6.61 -0.64
N LEU A 13 15.08 -7.46 -1.15
CA LEU A 13 13.72 -7.57 -0.63
C LEU A 13 13.74 -8.14 0.80
N PRO A 14 12.81 -7.72 1.68
CA PRO A 14 12.68 -8.34 2.98
C PRO A 14 12.45 -9.83 2.86
N SER A 15 13.09 -10.57 3.74
CA SER A 15 12.86 -12.00 3.84
C SER A 15 11.49 -12.24 4.47
N ARG A 16 10.92 -13.41 4.19
CA ARG A 16 9.69 -13.88 4.87
C ARG A 16 9.88 -14.02 6.39
N GLU A 17 11.11 -14.18 6.85
CA GLU A 17 11.45 -14.34 8.26
C GLU A 17 11.44 -12.99 9.01
N ASP A 18 11.63 -11.88 8.30
CA ASP A 18 11.61 -10.53 8.89
C ASP A 18 10.19 -10.11 9.32
N ARG A 19 9.15 -10.73 8.73
CA ARG A 19 7.73 -10.52 9.06
C ARG A 19 7.32 -9.05 9.14
N GLU A 20 7.91 -8.21 8.30
CA GLU A 20 7.55 -6.78 8.18
C GLU A 20 6.15 -6.58 7.58
N LEU A 21 5.57 -7.61 6.96
CA LEU A 21 4.35 -7.51 6.17
C LEU A 21 3.19 -8.25 6.87
N PRO A 22 2.02 -7.60 7.06
CA PRO A 22 0.94 -8.14 7.88
C PRO A 22 0.42 -9.52 7.47
N LEU A 23 0.39 -9.80 6.17
CA LEU A 23 -0.06 -11.10 5.66
C LEU A 23 0.87 -12.26 6.08
N MET A 24 2.07 -11.96 6.57
CA MET A 24 3.05 -12.93 7.10
C MET A 24 3.03 -13.01 8.63
N TRP A 25 2.19 -12.23 9.32
CA TRP A 25 2.12 -12.24 10.77
C TRP A 25 1.48 -13.51 11.31
N THR A 26 2.01 -13.93 12.45
CA THR A 26 1.52 -15.01 13.28
C THR A 26 0.41 -14.53 14.20
N ASP A 27 -0.34 -15.47 14.77
CA ASP A 27 -1.38 -15.15 15.76
C ASP A 27 -0.84 -14.29 16.92
N ALA A 28 0.40 -14.52 17.35
CA ALA A 28 1.02 -13.74 18.42
C ALA A 28 1.29 -12.28 18.01
N GLU A 29 1.75 -12.03 16.80
CA GLU A 29 1.96 -10.68 16.26
C GLU A 29 0.62 -9.96 16.03
N LEU A 30 -0.42 -10.69 15.60
CA LEU A 30 -1.77 -10.16 15.45
C LEU A 30 -2.40 -9.77 16.81
N GLU A 31 -2.13 -10.53 17.87
CA GLU A 31 -2.54 -10.19 19.24
C GLU A 31 -1.91 -8.86 19.73
N GLU A 32 -0.71 -8.52 19.27
CA GLU A 32 -0.02 -7.28 19.64
C GLU A 32 -0.65 -6.02 19.03
N LEU A 33 -1.46 -6.13 17.96
CA LEU A 33 -2.13 -4.99 17.34
C LEU A 33 -3.10 -4.28 18.28
N GLN A 34 -3.64 -4.99 19.28
CA GLN A 34 -4.68 -4.49 20.20
C GLN A 34 -5.92 -3.90 19.49
N ASP A 35 -6.11 -4.26 18.23
CA ASP A 35 -7.24 -3.90 17.37
C ASP A 35 -7.80 -5.20 16.78
N PRO A 36 -8.84 -5.78 17.40
CA PRO A 36 -9.40 -7.06 16.98
C PRO A 36 -9.98 -7.04 15.56
N GLU A 37 -10.48 -5.90 15.09
CA GLU A 37 -11.06 -5.77 13.76
C GLU A 37 -9.98 -5.77 12.69
N LEU A 38 -8.91 -5.00 12.92
CA LEU A 38 -7.73 -5.00 12.07
C LEU A 38 -7.04 -6.38 12.07
N ALA A 39 -6.87 -7.01 13.23
CA ALA A 39 -6.31 -8.36 13.32
C ALA A 39 -7.14 -9.38 12.50
N ALA A 40 -8.47 -9.34 12.62
CA ALA A 40 -9.37 -10.19 11.85
C ALA A 40 -9.29 -9.89 10.33
N SER A 41 -9.17 -8.63 9.94
CA SER A 41 -8.98 -8.19 8.54
C SER A 41 -7.69 -8.78 7.96
N VAL A 42 -6.56 -8.67 8.67
CA VAL A 42 -5.26 -9.23 8.24
C VAL A 42 -5.33 -10.75 8.15
N GLN A 43 -5.92 -11.42 9.13
CA GLN A 43 -6.07 -12.88 9.14
C GLN A 43 -6.95 -13.37 7.98
N ALA A 44 -8.05 -12.66 7.68
CA ALA A 44 -8.90 -12.96 6.53
C ALA A 44 -8.15 -12.77 5.20
N GLY A 45 -7.33 -11.73 5.09
CA GLY A 45 -6.47 -11.51 3.94
C GLY A 45 -5.45 -12.64 3.72
N ALA A 46 -4.80 -13.11 4.78
CA ALA A 46 -3.86 -14.23 4.71
C ALA A 46 -4.55 -15.54 4.31
N ALA A 47 -5.74 -15.81 4.87
CA ALA A 47 -6.54 -16.97 4.51
C ALA A 47 -7.00 -16.94 3.03
N GLN A 48 -7.39 -15.76 2.53
CA GLN A 48 -7.74 -15.57 1.12
C GLN A 48 -6.53 -15.79 0.22
N ALA A 49 -5.36 -15.25 0.57
CA ALA A 49 -4.12 -15.48 -0.18
C ALA A 49 -3.75 -16.98 -0.26
N ALA A 50 -3.87 -17.71 0.86
CA ALA A 50 -3.65 -19.15 0.90
C ALA A 50 -4.66 -19.93 0.05
N LYS A 51 -5.92 -19.47 -0.02
CA LYS A 51 -6.92 -20.05 -0.93
C LYS A 51 -6.56 -19.82 -2.40
N SER A 52 -6.16 -18.60 -2.76
CA SER A 52 -5.72 -18.25 -4.12
C SER A 52 -4.50 -19.07 -4.57
N PHE A 53 -3.65 -19.52 -3.63
CA PHE A 53 -2.55 -20.43 -3.95
C PHE A 53 -3.04 -21.77 -4.53
N THR A 54 -4.20 -22.28 -4.12
CA THR A 54 -4.74 -23.54 -4.66
C THR A 54 -5.01 -23.42 -6.15
N ASP A 55 -5.65 -22.33 -6.57
CA ASP A 55 -5.95 -22.06 -7.97
C ASP A 55 -4.66 -21.79 -8.77
N PHE A 56 -3.72 -21.05 -8.17
CA PHE A 56 -2.40 -20.81 -8.75
C PHE A 56 -1.63 -22.12 -8.98
N ALA A 57 -1.60 -23.01 -7.99
CA ALA A 57 -0.87 -24.28 -8.07
C ALA A 57 -1.47 -25.20 -9.14
N ALA A 58 -2.80 -25.22 -9.29
CA ALA A 58 -3.47 -25.97 -10.35
C ALA A 58 -3.18 -25.41 -11.76
N ALA A 59 -2.96 -24.09 -11.87
CA ALA A 59 -2.63 -23.43 -13.12
C ALA A 59 -1.12 -23.50 -13.47
N TRP A 60 -0.24 -23.75 -12.49
CA TRP A 60 1.21 -23.76 -12.68
C TRP A 60 1.66 -24.73 -13.78
N ASP A 61 1.17 -25.96 -13.77
CA ASP A 61 1.52 -27.00 -14.75
C ASP A 61 0.98 -26.70 -16.16
N GLN A 62 0.04 -25.77 -16.28
CA GLN A 62 -0.53 -25.28 -17.54
C GLN A 62 0.12 -23.98 -18.00
N GLY A 63 1.10 -23.47 -17.25
CA GLY A 63 1.77 -22.22 -17.50
C GLY A 63 2.67 -22.24 -18.75
N PRO A 64 3.24 -21.09 -19.12
CA PRO A 64 4.16 -21.01 -20.24
C PRO A 64 5.41 -21.85 -19.96
N ALA A 65 6.02 -22.41 -21.01
CA ALA A 65 7.23 -23.25 -20.92
C ALA A 65 8.42 -22.58 -20.21
N LEU A 66 8.40 -21.25 -20.05
CA LEU A 66 9.36 -20.53 -19.22
C LEU A 66 9.34 -20.97 -17.75
N LEU A 67 8.20 -21.47 -17.25
CA LEU A 67 8.06 -21.98 -15.89
C LEU A 67 8.63 -23.39 -15.70
N ASP A 68 8.86 -24.17 -16.78
CA ASP A 68 9.36 -25.54 -16.70
C ASP A 68 10.76 -25.62 -16.05
N ALA A 69 11.52 -24.53 -16.09
CA ALA A 69 12.82 -24.40 -15.46
C ALA A 69 12.77 -24.04 -13.96
N LEU A 70 11.59 -23.75 -13.43
CA LEU A 70 11.37 -23.32 -12.04
C LEU A 70 10.65 -24.41 -11.25
N SER A 71 11.02 -24.55 -9.98
CA SER A 71 10.20 -25.32 -9.04
C SER A 71 8.93 -24.55 -8.70
N GLN A 72 7.80 -25.24 -8.60
CA GLN A 72 6.57 -24.64 -8.11
C GLN A 72 6.81 -24.05 -6.71
N PRO A 73 6.42 -22.79 -6.45
CA PRO A 73 6.59 -22.18 -5.15
C PRO A 73 5.68 -22.83 -4.12
N SER A 74 6.06 -22.76 -2.83
CA SER A 74 5.18 -23.17 -1.74
C SER A 74 4.05 -22.15 -1.53
N ALA A 75 3.04 -22.52 -0.74
CA ALA A 75 1.98 -21.60 -0.33
C ALA A 75 2.56 -20.38 0.42
N GLU A 76 3.58 -20.60 1.25
CA GLU A 76 4.26 -19.54 1.99
C GLU A 76 5.01 -18.58 1.05
N ASP A 77 5.70 -19.11 0.03
CA ASP A 77 6.37 -18.28 -0.99
C ASP A 77 5.35 -17.44 -1.78
N PHE A 78 4.18 -18.00 -2.07
CA PHE A 78 3.09 -17.30 -2.73
C PHE A 78 2.54 -16.14 -1.87
N VAL A 79 2.25 -16.39 -0.58
CA VAL A 79 1.75 -15.35 0.33
C VAL A 79 2.83 -14.27 0.53
N TRP A 80 4.10 -14.65 0.67
CA TRP A 80 5.21 -13.70 0.75
C TRP A 80 5.32 -12.83 -0.51
N ALA A 81 5.28 -13.44 -1.70
CA ALA A 81 5.32 -12.70 -2.97
C ALA A 81 4.12 -11.75 -3.11
N LEU A 82 2.91 -12.19 -2.75
CA LEU A 82 1.73 -11.33 -2.76
C LEU A 82 1.87 -10.17 -1.78
N SER A 83 2.43 -10.41 -0.60
CA SER A 83 2.71 -9.38 0.41
C SER A 83 3.68 -8.33 -0.10
N LEU A 84 4.72 -8.75 -0.82
CA LEU A 84 5.66 -7.84 -1.48
C LEU A 84 4.97 -6.98 -2.54
N VAL A 85 4.14 -7.58 -3.39
CA VAL A 85 3.37 -6.84 -4.40
C VAL A 85 2.44 -5.83 -3.71
N LYS A 86 1.70 -6.25 -2.68
CA LYS A 86 0.77 -5.40 -1.93
C LYS A 86 1.44 -4.18 -1.30
N SER A 87 2.67 -4.33 -0.83
CA SER A 87 3.41 -3.27 -0.13
C SER A 87 4.32 -2.42 -1.03
N ARG A 88 4.68 -2.89 -2.23
CA ARG A 88 5.73 -2.26 -3.07
C ARG A 88 5.31 -1.99 -4.51
N ALA A 89 4.19 -2.53 -4.97
CA ALA A 89 3.69 -2.20 -6.30
C ALA A 89 3.15 -0.77 -6.31
N ILE A 90 3.53 -0.02 -7.34
CA ILE A 90 3.06 1.33 -7.60
C ILE A 90 2.03 1.24 -8.71
N GLY A 91 0.82 1.73 -8.44
CA GLY A 91 -0.24 1.85 -9.43
C GLY A 91 -0.12 3.18 -10.16
N ASP A 92 -0.06 3.16 -11.48
CA ASP A 92 -0.06 4.38 -12.29
C ASP A 92 -0.62 4.14 -13.69
N GLN A 93 -0.89 5.22 -14.42
CA GLN A 93 -1.40 5.20 -15.77
C GLN A 93 -0.26 5.00 -16.78
N LEU A 94 -0.36 3.96 -17.62
CA LEU A 94 0.52 3.73 -18.75
C LEU A 94 -0.29 3.71 -20.05
N GLY A 95 -0.29 4.85 -20.76
CA GLY A 95 -1.18 5.04 -21.91
C GLY A 95 -2.65 5.08 -21.46
N ASP A 96 -3.47 4.18 -21.98
CA ASP A 96 -4.90 4.08 -21.66
C ASP A 96 -5.21 3.06 -20.55
N GLU A 97 -4.19 2.38 -20.00
CA GLU A 97 -4.36 1.37 -18.96
C GLU A 97 -3.77 1.79 -17.61
N PHE A 98 -4.49 1.50 -16.52
CA PHE A 98 -3.95 1.59 -15.17
C PHE A 98 -3.24 0.28 -14.84
N VAL A 99 -1.95 0.37 -14.50
CA VAL A 99 -1.09 -0.78 -14.27
C VAL A 99 -0.47 -0.74 -12.87
N ALA A 100 -0.35 -1.91 -12.24
CA ALA A 100 0.43 -2.07 -11.02
C ALA A 100 1.84 -2.55 -11.40
N MET A 101 2.87 -1.85 -10.93
CA MET A 101 4.26 -2.09 -11.31
C MET A 101 5.15 -2.24 -10.09
N MET A 102 5.98 -3.26 -10.08
CA MET A 102 7.16 -3.26 -9.21
C MET A 102 8.28 -2.52 -9.93
N VAL A 103 8.72 -1.40 -9.36
CA VAL A 103 9.77 -0.58 -9.96
C VAL A 103 11.07 -0.73 -9.16
N PRO A 104 12.15 -1.26 -9.77
CA PRO A 104 13.47 -1.33 -9.16
C PRO A 104 13.88 -0.05 -8.44
N TYR A 105 14.40 -0.19 -7.22
CA TYR A 105 14.88 0.89 -6.34
C TYR A 105 13.82 1.90 -5.87
N ALA A 106 12.79 2.20 -6.65
CA ALA A 106 11.72 3.11 -6.25
C ALA A 106 10.94 2.58 -5.03
N TRP A 107 10.80 1.25 -4.91
CA TRP A 107 10.15 0.62 -3.75
C TRP A 107 10.89 0.85 -2.42
N MET A 108 12.13 1.33 -2.44
CA MET A 108 12.90 1.64 -1.23
C MET A 108 12.55 3.01 -0.64
N ALA A 109 11.85 3.88 -1.38
CA ALA A 109 11.47 5.19 -0.90
C ALA A 109 10.31 5.08 0.10
N ASN A 110 10.53 5.50 1.34
CA ASN A 110 9.52 5.43 2.39
C ASN A 110 8.41 6.47 2.24
N HIS A 111 7.30 6.22 2.95
CA HIS A 111 6.13 7.07 2.98
C HIS A 111 6.30 8.31 3.87
N THR A 112 5.79 9.45 3.40
CA THR A 112 5.33 10.54 4.26
C THR A 112 4.18 11.29 3.59
N PHE A 113 3.41 12.07 4.36
CA PHE A 113 2.39 12.99 3.85
C PHE A 113 2.96 14.33 3.37
N THR A 114 4.26 14.56 3.52
CA THR A 114 4.99 15.75 3.02
C THR A 114 6.21 15.35 2.19
N PRO A 115 6.02 14.63 1.07
CA PRO A 115 7.11 13.96 0.38
C PRO A 115 8.08 14.94 -0.28
N ALA A 116 9.35 14.56 -0.32
CA ALA A 116 10.37 15.30 -1.07
C ALA A 116 10.32 14.98 -2.57
N CYS A 117 9.74 13.84 -2.94
CA CYS A 117 9.73 13.33 -4.30
C CYS A 117 8.32 12.97 -4.81
N SER A 118 8.13 13.04 -6.11
CA SER A 118 7.10 12.29 -6.83
C SER A 118 7.67 10.94 -7.29
N ALA A 119 6.78 9.97 -7.55
CA ALA A 119 7.12 8.70 -8.18
C ALA A 119 5.99 8.35 -9.16
N ALA A 120 6.26 8.44 -10.46
CA ALA A 120 5.23 8.30 -11.48
C ALA A 120 5.81 7.86 -12.84
N VAL A 121 4.96 7.34 -13.71
CA VAL A 121 5.24 7.16 -15.13
C VAL A 121 5.43 8.54 -15.77
N SER A 122 6.44 8.66 -16.63
CA SER A 122 6.75 9.89 -17.35
C SER A 122 5.59 10.28 -18.25
N ALA A 123 5.43 11.57 -18.52
CA ALA A 123 4.32 12.08 -19.32
C ALA A 123 4.23 11.50 -20.75
N ASP A 124 5.35 11.02 -21.29
CA ASP A 124 5.43 10.33 -22.59
C ASP A 124 5.24 8.81 -22.50
N GLY A 125 5.05 8.26 -21.29
CA GLY A 125 4.91 6.83 -21.04
C GLY A 125 6.19 6.01 -21.23
N ALA A 126 7.34 6.66 -21.42
CA ALA A 126 8.58 5.97 -21.80
C ALA A 126 9.35 5.38 -20.59
N ALA A 127 9.15 5.90 -19.38
CA ALA A 127 9.89 5.49 -18.20
C ALA A 127 9.08 5.70 -16.91
N PHE A 128 9.51 5.05 -15.83
CA PHE A 128 9.13 5.44 -14.47
C PHE A 128 10.18 6.41 -13.92
N GLN A 129 9.76 7.47 -13.24
CA GLN A 129 10.60 8.54 -12.75
C GLN A 129 10.33 8.82 -11.27
N VAL A 130 11.41 9.10 -10.54
CA VAL A 130 11.36 9.64 -9.18
C VAL A 130 11.99 11.02 -9.23
N ASP A 131 11.17 12.06 -9.12
CA ASP A 131 11.62 13.45 -9.26
C ASP A 131 11.58 14.17 -7.92
N VAL A 132 12.67 14.85 -7.59
CA VAL A 132 12.78 15.64 -6.35
C VAL A 132 12.19 17.03 -6.61
N PHE A 133 11.17 17.44 -5.84
CA PHE A 133 10.45 18.70 -6.08
C PHE A 133 11.33 19.94 -5.90
N GLN A 134 12.22 19.93 -4.90
CA GLN A 134 13.10 21.07 -4.58
C GLN A 134 14.52 20.59 -4.25
N PRO A 135 15.30 20.13 -5.25
CA PRO A 135 16.58 19.45 -5.03
C PRO A 135 17.57 20.30 -4.22
N THR A 136 17.56 21.62 -4.40
CA THR A 136 18.44 22.56 -3.69
C THR A 136 18.12 22.71 -2.20
N LYS A 137 16.95 22.21 -1.75
CA LYS A 137 16.52 22.26 -0.35
C LYS A 137 16.65 20.92 0.36
N VAL A 138 17.07 19.86 -0.33
CA VAL A 138 17.33 18.55 0.29
C VAL A 138 18.79 18.50 0.73
N PRO A 139 19.07 18.49 2.05
CA PRO A 139 20.44 18.38 2.54
C PRO A 139 21.07 17.04 2.16
N PRO A 140 22.41 16.97 1.97
CA PRO A 140 23.10 15.70 1.83
C PRO A 140 22.82 14.78 3.04
N GLY A 141 22.44 13.53 2.75
CA GLY A 141 22.08 12.54 3.78
C GLY A 141 20.65 12.62 4.29
N ALA A 142 19.84 13.59 3.83
CA ALA A 142 18.40 13.56 4.09
C ALA A 142 17.73 12.41 3.33
N GLU A 143 16.73 11.81 3.96
CA GLU A 143 15.93 10.76 3.36
C GLU A 143 15.05 11.32 2.23
N LEU A 144 14.96 10.58 1.12
CA LEU A 144 14.06 10.87 0.02
C LEU A 144 12.80 10.03 0.18
N THR A 145 11.68 10.69 0.42
CA THR A 145 10.39 10.07 0.67
C THR A 145 9.39 10.38 -0.43
N VAL A 146 8.41 9.48 -0.58
CA VAL A 146 7.27 9.57 -1.52
C VAL A 146 5.96 9.46 -0.74
N SER A 147 4.83 9.71 -1.40
CA SER A 147 3.52 9.40 -0.83
C SER A 147 3.04 8.03 -1.30
N TYR A 148 2.50 7.22 -0.38
CA TYR A 148 1.82 5.95 -0.68
C TYR A 148 0.30 6.16 -0.84
N GLY A 149 -0.14 7.43 -0.84
CA GLY A 149 -1.52 7.87 -0.95
C GLY A 149 -1.84 8.90 0.12
N ASP A 150 -2.24 10.10 -0.32
CA ASP A 150 -2.39 11.25 0.56
C ASP A 150 -3.61 11.19 1.49
N THR A 151 -4.49 10.19 1.32
CA THR A 151 -5.73 10.01 2.08
C THR A 151 -5.75 8.71 2.90
N ARG A 152 -4.61 8.01 3.00
CA ARG A 152 -4.52 6.72 3.68
C ARG A 152 -4.59 6.90 5.21
N ILE A 153 -5.53 6.20 5.83
CA ILE A 153 -5.63 6.08 7.29
C ILE A 153 -4.67 5.03 7.83
N ASN A 154 -4.40 5.04 9.14
CA ASN A 154 -3.45 4.11 9.74
C ASN A 154 -3.88 2.66 9.64
N GLN A 155 -5.18 2.37 9.65
CA GLN A 155 -5.68 1.02 9.38
C GLN A 155 -5.19 0.51 8.01
N VAL A 156 -5.37 1.31 6.96
CA VAL A 156 -4.95 0.93 5.58
C VAL A 156 -3.42 0.87 5.46
N LEU A 157 -2.70 1.77 6.13
CA LEU A 157 -1.24 1.73 6.15
C LEU A 157 -0.73 0.45 6.84
N MET A 158 -1.35 0.10 7.97
CA MET A 158 -0.99 -1.09 8.71
C MET A 158 -1.29 -2.34 7.88
N GLU A 159 -2.51 -2.49 7.35
CA GLU A 159 -2.91 -3.68 6.56
C GLU A 159 -2.07 -3.94 5.31
N ASN A 160 -1.57 -2.88 4.67
CA ASN A 160 -0.90 -2.98 3.36
C ASN A 160 0.62 -2.91 3.46
N TYR A 161 1.15 -2.19 4.45
CA TYR A 161 2.58 -1.89 4.54
C TYR A 161 3.21 -2.25 5.88
N GLY A 162 2.43 -2.62 6.91
CA GLY A 162 2.95 -3.04 8.21
C GLY A 162 3.44 -1.89 9.11
N PHE A 163 2.96 -0.67 8.88
CA PHE A 163 3.30 0.47 9.74
C PHE A 163 2.10 1.40 9.96
N SER A 164 2.18 2.22 11.02
CA SER A 164 1.30 3.36 11.25
C SER A 164 2.14 4.65 11.32
N VAL A 165 1.50 5.79 11.05
CA VAL A 165 2.12 7.11 11.14
C VAL A 165 1.58 7.82 12.37
N GLU A 166 2.49 8.24 13.26
CA GLU A 166 2.16 9.08 14.40
C GLU A 166 1.54 10.40 13.91
N MET A 167 0.39 10.78 14.47
CA MET A 167 -0.38 11.96 14.03
C MET A 167 -0.68 11.95 12.52
N ASN A 168 -1.03 10.80 11.96
CA ASN A 168 -1.53 10.72 10.58
C ASN A 168 -2.68 11.73 10.38
N PRO A 169 -2.52 12.73 9.49
CA PRO A 169 -3.46 13.83 9.34
C PRO A 169 -4.81 13.40 8.73
N ASN A 170 -4.87 12.18 8.18
CA ASN A 170 -6.05 11.61 7.56
C ASN A 170 -6.75 10.60 8.46
N ASP A 171 -6.15 10.24 9.60
CA ASP A 171 -6.68 9.19 10.46
C ASP A 171 -8.01 9.61 11.08
N PHE A 172 -8.91 8.64 11.22
CA PHE A 172 -10.17 8.81 11.90
C PHE A 172 -10.58 7.47 12.53
N PHE A 173 -11.34 7.55 13.62
CA PHE A 173 -12.03 6.40 14.18
C PHE A 173 -13.52 6.54 13.85
N ALA A 174 -14.12 5.46 13.32
CA ALA A 174 -15.56 5.40 13.21
C ALA A 174 -16.15 5.34 14.62
N LEU A 175 -17.11 6.21 14.91
CA LEU A 175 -17.93 6.09 16.10
C LEU A 175 -19.18 5.28 15.73
N ASP A 176 -19.18 4.01 16.10
CA ASP A 176 -20.38 3.20 16.03
C ASP A 176 -21.34 3.62 17.13
N GLY A 177 -22.42 4.27 16.73
CA GLY A 177 -23.46 4.74 17.61
C GLY A 177 -24.68 5.20 16.83
N ASP A 178 -25.86 4.96 17.39
CA ASP A 178 -27.07 5.60 16.90
C ASP A 178 -26.96 7.10 17.21
N LEU A 179 -26.76 7.91 16.17
CA LEU A 179 -26.74 9.37 16.28
C LEU A 179 -28.01 9.93 16.95
N ALA A 180 -29.11 9.15 17.00
CA ALA A 180 -30.32 9.52 17.74
C ALA A 180 -30.16 9.47 19.26
N GLN A 181 -29.15 8.78 19.79
CA GLN A 181 -28.86 8.67 21.24
C GLN A 181 -27.86 9.72 21.73
N LEU A 182 -27.12 10.35 20.81
CA LEU A 182 -26.35 11.52 21.14
C LEU A 182 -27.33 12.70 21.19
N GLU A 183 -27.67 13.19 22.39
CA GLU A 183 -28.41 14.46 22.59
C GLU A 183 -27.57 15.65 22.07
N LEU A 184 -27.45 15.74 20.76
CA LEU A 184 -26.66 16.74 20.08
C LEU A 184 -27.58 17.90 19.77
N ASP A 185 -27.31 19.01 20.44
CA ASP A 185 -27.86 20.31 20.10
C ASP A 185 -27.51 20.63 18.64
N LYS A 186 -28.50 20.48 17.75
CA LYS A 186 -28.36 20.67 16.31
C LYS A 186 -27.74 22.03 15.94
N SER A 187 -27.94 23.05 16.78
CA SER A 187 -27.36 24.39 16.57
C SER A 187 -25.83 24.44 16.75
N LYS A 188 -25.26 23.50 17.52
CA LYS A 188 -23.80 23.35 17.69
C LYS A 188 -23.18 22.60 16.52
N PHE A 189 -23.89 21.61 15.96
CA PHE A 189 -23.42 20.85 14.80
C PHE A 189 -23.36 21.68 13.52
N GLU A 190 -24.32 22.57 13.26
CA GLU A 190 -24.28 23.45 12.08
C GLU A 190 -23.05 24.39 12.07
N LYS A 191 -22.57 24.79 13.25
CA LYS A 191 -21.34 25.59 13.39
C LYS A 191 -20.07 24.76 13.15
N VAL A 192 -20.06 23.51 13.61
CA VAL A 192 -18.94 22.58 13.39
C VAL A 192 -18.88 22.13 11.93
N ALA A 193 -20.00 21.73 11.34
CA ALA A 193 -20.09 21.34 9.93
C ALA A 193 -19.71 22.48 8.98
N ARG A 194 -20.13 23.73 9.24
CA ARG A 194 -19.68 24.90 8.46
C ARG A 194 -18.20 25.25 8.66
N GLY A 195 -17.60 24.88 9.79
CA GLY A 195 -16.17 25.08 10.04
C GLY A 195 -15.28 23.99 9.42
N ILE A 196 -15.78 22.75 9.36
CA ILE A 196 -15.06 21.58 8.80
C ILE A 196 -15.22 21.50 7.27
N LEU A 197 -16.40 21.85 6.73
CA LEU A 197 -16.70 21.83 5.29
C LEU A 197 -16.39 23.16 4.59
N ALA A 198 -15.77 24.13 5.27
CA ALA A 198 -15.25 25.30 4.58
C ALA A 198 -14.14 24.80 3.63
N PRO A 199 -14.30 24.96 2.30
CA PRO A 199 -13.30 24.47 1.37
C PRO A 199 -11.99 25.21 1.66
N LYS A 200 -10.98 24.48 2.12
CA LYS A 200 -9.61 24.95 1.94
C LYS A 200 -9.40 24.92 0.43
N ASN A 201 -9.36 26.10 -0.18
CA ASN A 201 -9.06 26.28 -1.60
C ASN A 201 -7.87 25.39 -2.01
N GLN A 202 -8.15 24.27 -2.63
CA GLN A 202 -7.23 23.49 -3.43
C GLN A 202 -7.94 23.24 -4.74
N GLU A 203 -7.78 24.18 -5.67
CA GLU A 203 -8.08 23.94 -7.07
C GLU A 203 -7.17 22.81 -7.54
N GLY A 204 -7.77 21.69 -7.96
CA GLY A 204 -7.09 20.62 -8.69
C GLY A 204 -6.83 19.35 -7.88
N TYR A 205 -7.88 18.60 -7.52
CA TYR A 205 -7.75 17.18 -7.23
C TYR A 205 -8.84 16.41 -7.96
N MET A 206 -8.43 15.75 -9.05
CA MET A 206 -9.23 14.79 -9.80
C MET A 206 -9.49 13.57 -8.94
N GLU A 207 -10.70 13.01 -9.09
CA GLU A 207 -11.20 11.80 -8.43
C GLU A 207 -10.24 10.62 -8.60
N GLY A 208 -9.52 10.29 -7.52
CA GLY A 208 -8.80 9.03 -7.38
C GLY A 208 -9.77 7.94 -6.95
N ILE A 209 -10.34 7.24 -7.93
CA ILE A 209 -11.13 6.03 -7.74
C ILE A 209 -10.31 5.04 -6.91
N THR A 210 -10.81 4.69 -5.73
CA THR A 210 -10.42 3.47 -5.01
C THR A 210 -10.81 2.27 -5.87
N ALA A 211 -9.92 1.87 -6.77
CA ALA A 211 -9.93 0.52 -7.31
C ALA A 211 -9.44 -0.40 -6.19
N SER A 212 -10.38 -0.92 -5.40
CA SER A 212 -10.18 -2.19 -4.73
C SER A 212 -9.87 -3.21 -5.82
N LEU A 213 -8.61 -3.64 -5.90
CA LEU A 213 -8.25 -4.79 -6.72
C LEU A 213 -9.04 -5.99 -6.19
N PRO A 214 -9.90 -6.63 -6.99
CA PRO A 214 -10.47 -7.90 -6.61
C PRO A 214 -9.35 -8.95 -6.71
N PHE A 215 -9.01 -9.57 -5.58
CA PHE A 215 -8.33 -10.86 -5.55
C PHE A 215 -9.28 -11.90 -4.94
#